data_AF-A0A917AQP2-F1
#
_entry.id   AF-A0A917AQP2-F1
#
_cell.length_a   1.000
_cell.length_b   1.000
_cell.length_c   1.000
_cell.angle_alpha   90.00
_cell.angle_beta   90.00
_cell.angle_gamma   90.00
#
_symmetry.space_group_name_H-M   'P 1'
#
loop_
_entity.id
_entity.type
_entity.pdbx_description
1 polymer ?
#
loop_
_entity_poly.entity_id
_entity_poly.type
_entity_poly.pdbx_seq_one_letter_code
_entity_poly.pdbx_strand_id
1 'polypeptide(L)'
;MGGLPSFARLNGHDVTVWNDHLTDTSLLTERLADAEALVLFGERTPATEALLAGLPNLKLISQRSGYPHVDVDACTGHDVLLCSNMHAGGHSVAAAEMTWALLLACVRQITAQNASLKAGDRQMDVGQTLAGRALGHYGFGRIARAVAGYARAFGMKIIWWGPGMGRHAQRLTEKLSPRAGARSSAKPTLSVFMSA
;
A
#
# COMPACT_ATOMS: atom_id res chain seq x y z
N MET A 1 19.29 12.60 4.83
CA MET A 1 18.35 12.21 3.75
C MET A 1 17.38 13.35 3.53
N GLY A 2 17.61 14.17 2.50
CA GLY A 2 16.74 15.28 2.08
C GLY A 2 16.62 15.34 0.54
N GLY A 3 16.79 14.19 -0.12
CA GLY A 3 17.01 14.12 -1.57
C GLY A 3 15.75 14.17 -2.43
N LEU A 4 14.55 14.11 -1.84
CA LEU A 4 13.30 14.18 -2.59
C LEU A 4 12.84 15.64 -2.72
N PRO A 5 12.57 16.14 -3.94
CA PRO A 5 12.10 17.51 -4.14
C PRO A 5 10.84 17.86 -3.34
N SER A 6 9.98 16.87 -3.04
CA SER A 6 8.78 17.06 -2.23
C SER A 6 9.06 17.38 -0.76
N PHE A 7 10.24 17.01 -0.23
CA PHE A 7 10.60 17.29 1.17
C PHE A 7 10.81 18.79 1.40
N ALA A 8 11.19 19.54 0.37
CA ALA A 8 11.28 21.00 0.42
C ALA A 8 9.95 21.68 0.78
N ARG A 9 8.80 20.99 0.61
CA ARG A 9 7.48 21.48 1.06
C ARG A 9 7.33 21.51 2.59
N LEU A 10 8.28 20.92 3.32
CA LEU A 10 8.31 20.89 4.78
C LEU A 10 9.36 21.87 5.36
N ASN A 11 10.01 22.68 4.51
CA ASN A 11 10.98 23.66 4.95
C ASN A 11 10.34 24.62 5.96
N GLY A 12 11.01 24.86 7.09
CA GLY A 12 10.48 25.66 8.19
C GLY A 12 9.71 24.87 9.25
N HIS A 13 9.70 23.52 9.15
CA HIS A 13 9.16 22.63 10.19
C HIS A 13 10.28 21.76 10.76
N ASP A 14 10.14 21.40 12.03
CA ASP A 14 10.96 20.36 12.64
C ASP A 14 10.42 18.99 12.20
N VAL A 15 11.25 18.22 11.50
CA VAL A 15 10.83 16.97 10.87
C VAL A 15 11.75 15.85 11.30
N THR A 16 11.20 14.97 12.13
CA THR A 16 11.87 13.76 12.58
C THR A 16 11.35 12.55 11.80
N VAL A 17 12.27 11.82 11.19
CA VAL A 17 12.00 10.61 10.40
C VAL A 17 12.57 9.40 11.12
N TRP A 18 11.72 8.41 11.41
CA TRP A 18 12.11 7.17 12.07
C TRP A 18 12.13 6.01 11.09
N ASN A 19 13.24 5.27 11.08
CA ASN A 19 13.47 4.15 10.16
C ASN A 19 13.35 2.77 10.84
N ASP A 20 12.97 2.75 12.11
CA ASP A 20 12.64 1.56 12.88
C ASP A 20 11.12 1.38 13.00
N HIS A 21 10.70 0.21 13.49
CA HIS A 21 9.30 -0.10 13.74
C HIS A 21 9.08 -0.37 15.22
N LEU A 22 8.19 0.41 15.84
CA LEU A 22 7.69 0.20 17.20
C LEU A 22 6.22 -0.16 17.16
N THR A 23 5.83 -1.15 17.94
CA THR A 23 4.44 -1.58 18.14
C THR A 23 3.91 -1.27 19.53
N ASP A 24 4.80 -1.11 20.51
CA ASP A 24 4.42 -0.77 21.89
C ASP A 24 3.87 0.66 21.94
N THR A 25 2.62 0.78 22.42
CA THR A 25 1.90 2.07 22.44
C THR A 25 2.55 3.06 23.40
N SER A 26 3.07 2.63 24.55
CA SER A 26 3.69 3.53 25.53
C SER A 26 4.98 4.14 24.98
N LEU A 27 5.83 3.32 24.35
CA LEU A 27 7.06 3.79 23.71
C LEU A 27 6.77 4.69 22.50
N LEU A 28 5.71 4.39 21.73
CA LEU A 28 5.26 5.25 20.65
C LEU A 28 4.78 6.61 21.17
N THR A 29 4.01 6.62 22.26
CA THR A 29 3.53 7.84 22.91
C THR A 29 4.69 8.71 23.39
N GLU A 30 5.67 8.13 24.10
CA GLU A 30 6.86 8.85 24.55
C GLU A 30 7.62 9.46 23.37
N ARG A 31 7.84 8.67 22.31
CA ARG A 31 8.55 9.10 21.11
C ARG A 31 7.84 10.23 20.36
N LEU A 32 6.51 10.25 20.41
CA LEU A 32 5.67 11.18 19.64
C LEU A 32 5.11 12.32 20.52
N ALA A 33 5.51 12.44 21.78
CA ALA A 33 4.90 13.34 22.75
C ALA A 33 4.85 14.82 22.30
N ASP A 34 5.89 15.28 21.60
CA ASP A 34 6.00 16.66 21.10
C ASP A 34 5.45 16.83 19.67
N ALA A 35 4.92 15.76 19.05
CA ALA A 35 4.50 15.81 17.66
C ALA A 35 3.15 16.51 17.52
N GLU A 36 3.13 17.63 16.79
CA GLU A 36 1.89 18.31 16.41
C GLU A 36 1.21 17.72 15.17
N ALA A 37 1.97 17.03 14.32
CA ALA A 37 1.45 16.33 13.17
C ALA A 37 2.16 14.99 12.97
N LEU A 38 1.40 13.99 12.52
CA LEU A 38 1.87 12.66 12.21
C LEU A 38 1.56 12.33 10.75
N VAL A 39 2.52 11.78 10.03
CA VAL A 39 2.30 11.30 8.65
C VAL A 39 2.46 9.81 8.62
N LEU A 40 1.39 9.12 8.28
CA LEU A 40 1.37 7.68 8.24
C LEU A 40 1.67 7.17 6.82
N PHE A 41 2.37 6.04 6.74
CA PHE A 41 2.70 5.36 5.50
C PHE A 41 2.16 3.93 5.51
N GLY A 42 1.18 3.67 4.65
CA GLY A 42 0.50 2.38 4.62
C GLY A 42 -0.27 2.17 5.92
N GLU A 43 -0.16 0.99 6.51
CA GLU A 43 -0.90 0.60 7.72
C GLU A 43 0.04 0.17 8.85
N ARG A 44 1.28 0.67 8.83
CA ARG A 44 2.37 0.22 9.71
C ARG A 44 2.13 0.57 11.19
N THR A 45 1.52 1.72 11.47
CA THR A 45 1.29 2.21 12.84
C THR A 45 -0.20 2.48 13.04
N PRO A 46 -0.91 1.65 13.82
CA PRO A 46 -2.30 1.90 14.16
C PRO A 46 -2.46 3.19 14.97
N ALA A 47 -3.37 4.06 14.55
CA ALA A 47 -3.74 5.26 15.31
C ALA A 47 -5.03 4.96 16.07
N THR A 48 -4.88 4.27 17.18
CA THR A 48 -5.96 3.83 18.08
C THR A 48 -6.26 4.89 19.14
N GLU A 49 -7.41 4.79 19.80
CA GLU A 49 -7.74 5.60 20.99
C GLU A 49 -6.60 5.65 22.03
N ALA A 50 -6.00 4.49 22.33
CA ALA A 50 -4.92 4.41 23.32
C ALA A 50 -3.67 5.22 22.93
N LEU A 51 -3.35 5.29 21.63
CA LEU A 51 -2.25 6.12 21.14
C LEU A 51 -2.65 7.60 21.17
N LEU A 52 -3.83 7.94 20.68
CA LEU A 52 -4.31 9.32 20.56
C LEU A 52 -4.44 10.00 21.93
N ALA A 53 -4.94 9.29 22.94
CA ALA A 53 -5.03 9.78 24.31
C ALA A 53 -3.66 10.11 24.94
N GLY A 54 -2.59 9.49 24.44
CA GLY A 54 -1.22 9.76 24.87
C GLY A 54 -0.57 10.98 24.21
N LEU A 55 -1.20 11.57 23.18
CA LEU A 55 -0.60 12.58 22.32
C LEU A 55 -1.38 13.91 22.38
N PRO A 56 -1.34 14.62 23.51
CA PRO A 56 -2.16 15.82 23.71
C PRO A 56 -1.80 16.99 22.79
N ASN A 57 -0.61 16.99 22.19
CA ASN A 57 -0.14 18.03 21.28
C ASN A 57 -0.52 17.76 19.81
N LEU A 58 -0.97 16.54 19.49
CA LEU A 58 -1.24 16.12 18.12
C LEU A 58 -2.48 16.83 17.59
N LYS A 59 -2.36 17.45 16.41
CA LYS A 59 -3.43 18.21 15.76
C LYS A 59 -3.83 17.63 14.40
N LEU A 60 -2.93 16.87 13.77
CA LEU A 60 -3.09 16.42 12.39
C LEU A 60 -2.49 15.04 12.17
N ILE A 61 -3.27 14.14 11.55
CA ILE A 61 -2.77 12.92 10.94
C ILE A 61 -2.92 13.05 9.42
N SER A 62 -1.81 12.95 8.68
CA SER A 62 -1.82 12.92 7.22
C SER A 62 -1.54 11.51 6.72
N GLN A 63 -2.56 10.86 6.20
CA GLN A 63 -2.45 9.52 5.62
C GLN A 63 -2.36 9.55 4.09
N ARG A 64 -1.57 8.63 3.55
CA ARG A 64 -1.60 8.29 2.12
C ARG A 64 -2.47 7.05 1.89
N SER A 65 -3.53 7.19 1.09
CA SER A 65 -4.48 6.10 0.74
C SER A 65 -5.43 5.67 1.88
N GLY A 66 -5.88 4.41 1.89
CA GLY A 66 -6.83 3.90 2.88
C GLY A 66 -6.28 3.93 4.31
N TYR A 67 -7.18 3.97 5.28
CA TYR A 67 -6.88 4.12 6.70
C TYR A 67 -7.71 3.17 7.60
N PRO A 68 -7.79 1.86 7.31
CA PRO A 68 -8.55 0.93 8.17
C PRO A 68 -7.95 0.79 9.58
N HIS A 69 -6.70 1.22 9.79
CA HIS A 69 -5.95 1.18 11.05
C HIS A 69 -6.03 2.49 11.85
N VAL A 70 -6.79 3.49 11.38
CA VAL A 70 -6.98 4.76 12.07
C VAL A 70 -8.40 4.81 12.62
N ASP A 71 -8.51 5.02 13.93
CA ASP A 71 -9.78 5.24 14.60
C ASP A 71 -10.23 6.70 14.39
N VAL A 72 -11.17 6.88 13.46
CA VAL A 72 -11.66 8.22 13.06
C VAL A 72 -12.47 8.88 14.16
N ASP A 73 -13.20 8.09 14.95
CA ASP A 73 -14.03 8.60 16.03
C ASP A 73 -13.13 9.07 17.19
N ALA A 74 -12.09 8.30 17.51
CA ALA A 74 -11.05 8.72 18.44
C ALA A 74 -10.32 9.99 17.96
N CYS A 75 -9.95 10.07 16.68
CA CYS A 75 -9.35 11.29 16.13
C CYS A 75 -10.26 12.51 16.37
N THR A 76 -11.57 12.35 16.16
CA THR A 76 -12.56 13.41 16.39
C THR A 76 -12.68 13.75 17.88
N GLY A 77 -12.66 12.74 18.77
CA GLY A 77 -12.74 12.93 20.22
C GLY A 77 -11.54 13.66 20.82
N HIS A 78 -10.37 13.55 20.19
CA HIS A 78 -9.12 14.21 20.60
C HIS A 78 -8.78 15.47 19.78
N ASP A 79 -9.74 16.02 19.01
CA ASP A 79 -9.56 17.20 18.15
C ASP A 79 -8.41 17.06 17.11
N VAL A 80 -8.15 15.83 16.66
CA VAL A 80 -7.13 15.51 15.66
C VAL A 80 -7.73 15.44 14.26
N LEU A 81 -7.29 16.32 13.36
CA LEU A 81 -7.72 16.30 11.97
C LEU A 81 -7.10 15.11 11.22
N LEU A 82 -7.91 14.20 10.67
CA LEU A 82 -7.44 13.17 9.75
C LEU A 82 -7.56 13.65 8.29
N CYS A 83 -6.42 13.85 7.63
CA CYS A 83 -6.32 14.16 6.21
C CYS A 83 -5.84 12.94 5.42
N SER A 84 -6.71 12.31 4.64
CA SER A 84 -6.31 11.24 3.72
C SER A 84 -6.37 11.69 2.26
N ASN A 85 -5.25 11.50 1.53
CA ASN A 85 -5.26 11.60 0.07
C ASN A 85 -5.58 10.22 -0.54
N MET A 86 -6.86 9.95 -0.72
CA MET A 86 -7.32 8.79 -1.48
C MET A 86 -7.15 9.07 -2.98
N HIS A 87 -6.45 8.20 -3.70
CA HIS A 87 -6.19 8.40 -5.13
C HIS A 87 -7.53 8.46 -5.90
N ALA A 88 -7.94 9.67 -6.29
CA ALA A 88 -9.14 9.89 -7.08
C ALA A 88 -8.93 9.40 -8.52
N GLY A 89 -9.14 8.10 -8.74
CA GLY A 89 -9.32 7.52 -10.08
C GLY A 89 -8.22 6.55 -10.56
N GLY A 90 -7.07 6.47 -9.90
CA GLY A 90 -5.98 5.55 -10.27
C GLY A 90 -5.95 4.25 -9.45
N HIS A 91 -5.31 3.21 -9.98
CA HIS A 91 -4.80 2.09 -9.18
C HIS A 91 -3.31 2.31 -8.90
N SER A 92 -2.79 1.64 -7.86
CA SER A 92 -1.34 1.59 -7.68
C SER A 92 -0.74 0.72 -8.79
N VAL A 93 -0.18 1.37 -9.82
CA VAL A 93 0.56 0.70 -10.90
C VAL A 93 1.72 -0.10 -10.30
N ALA A 94 2.44 0.48 -9.34
CA ALA A 94 3.51 -0.19 -8.60
C ALA A 94 3.02 -1.49 -7.93
N ALA A 95 1.84 -1.51 -7.30
CA ALA A 95 1.30 -2.73 -6.69
C ALA A 95 0.92 -3.78 -7.75
N ALA A 96 0.36 -3.37 -8.89
CA ALA A 96 0.05 -4.28 -9.99
C ALA A 96 1.33 -4.88 -10.59
N GLU A 97 2.35 -4.07 -10.87
CA GLU A 97 3.64 -4.51 -11.37
C GLU A 97 4.37 -5.42 -10.36
N MET A 98 4.35 -5.07 -9.08
CA MET A 98 4.91 -5.91 -8.01
C MET A 98 4.21 -7.28 -7.95
N THR A 99 2.88 -7.30 -8.07
CA THR A 99 2.11 -8.56 -8.13
C THR A 99 2.57 -9.42 -9.31
N TRP A 100 2.78 -8.81 -10.47
CA TRP A 100 3.25 -9.52 -11.66
C TRP A 100 4.68 -10.02 -11.53
N ALA A 101 5.57 -9.19 -10.98
CA ALA A 101 6.95 -9.55 -10.70
C ALA A 101 7.05 -10.74 -9.74
N LEU A 102 6.25 -10.74 -8.66
CA LEU A 102 6.17 -11.86 -7.73
C LEU A 102 5.63 -13.13 -8.39
N LEU A 103 4.57 -13.02 -9.20
CA LEU A 103 4.04 -14.16 -9.96
C LEU A 103 5.12 -14.80 -10.85
N LEU A 104 5.86 -13.99 -11.62
CA LEU A 104 6.96 -14.45 -12.46
C LEU A 104 8.10 -15.04 -11.63
N ALA A 105 8.45 -14.40 -10.52
CA ALA A 105 9.49 -14.87 -9.61
C ALA A 105 9.17 -16.26 -9.05
N CYS A 106 7.91 -16.50 -8.67
CA CYS A 106 7.45 -17.82 -8.20
C CYS A 106 7.48 -18.86 -9.32
N VAL A 107 6.87 -18.55 -10.47
CA VAL A 107 6.72 -19.49 -11.59
C VAL A 107 8.08 -19.87 -12.21
N ARG A 108 9.06 -18.97 -12.17
CA ARG A 108 10.43 -19.20 -12.65
C ARG A 108 11.43 -19.51 -11.53
N GLN A 109 10.97 -19.60 -10.28
CA GLN A 109 11.79 -19.85 -9.08
C GLN A 109 13.01 -18.92 -8.98
N ILE A 110 12.87 -17.65 -9.37
CA ILE A 110 14.00 -16.72 -9.54
C ILE A 110 14.79 -16.55 -8.24
N THR A 111 14.11 -16.46 -7.09
CA THR A 111 14.75 -16.27 -5.79
C THR A 111 15.57 -17.49 -5.37
N ALA A 112 15.03 -18.70 -5.56
CA ALA A 112 15.72 -19.94 -5.25
C ALA A 112 16.93 -20.17 -6.17
N GLN A 113 16.75 -19.98 -7.48
CA GLN A 113 17.83 -20.10 -8.47
C GLN A 113 18.96 -19.11 -8.22
N ASN A 114 18.63 -17.87 -7.85
CA ASN A 114 19.63 -16.86 -7.48
C ASN A 114 20.39 -17.24 -6.19
N ALA A 115 19.72 -17.82 -5.20
CA ALA A 115 20.37 -18.29 -3.98
C ALA A 115 21.33 -19.46 -4.27
N SER A 116 20.90 -20.43 -5.09
CA SER A 116 21.72 -21.57 -5.52
C SER A 116 22.95 -21.14 -6.32
N LEU A 117 22.79 -20.21 -7.26
CA LEU A 117 23.92 -19.64 -8.02
C LEU A 117 24.94 -18.97 -7.09
N LYS A 118 24.47 -18.22 -6.07
CA LYS A 118 25.35 -17.60 -5.07
C LYS A 118 26.05 -18.63 -4.16
N ALA A 119 25.45 -19.80 -3.95
CA ALA A 119 26.05 -20.90 -3.22
C ALA A 119 27.09 -21.69 -4.04
N GLY A 120 27.25 -21.36 -5.33
CA GLY A 120 28.21 -22.01 -6.23
C GLY A 120 27.64 -23.21 -7.00
N ASP A 121 26.36 -23.51 -6.80
CA ASP A 121 25.67 -24.55 -7.54
C ASP A 121 25.28 -24.08 -8.95
N ARG A 122 25.00 -25.05 -9.82
CA ARG A 122 24.43 -24.79 -11.15
C ARG A 122 22.90 -24.74 -11.08
N GLN A 123 22.26 -24.62 -12.25
CA GLN A 123 20.81 -24.59 -12.42
C GLN A 123 20.09 -25.68 -11.60
N MET A 124 19.09 -25.28 -10.80
CA MET A 124 18.31 -26.19 -9.97
C MET A 124 17.19 -26.90 -10.76
N ASP A 125 16.38 -26.12 -11.48
CA ASP A 125 15.17 -26.58 -12.19
C ASP A 125 14.94 -25.72 -13.45
N VAL A 126 13.97 -26.08 -14.30
CA VAL A 126 13.59 -25.36 -15.54
C VAL A 126 12.45 -24.35 -15.34
N GLY A 127 11.79 -24.36 -14.17
CA GLY A 127 10.64 -23.49 -13.89
C GLY A 127 9.45 -23.78 -14.81
N GLN A 128 8.41 -22.96 -14.72
CA GLN A 128 7.17 -23.14 -15.48
C GLN A 128 6.86 -21.92 -16.37
N THR A 129 5.95 -22.09 -17.33
CA THR A 129 5.48 -21.02 -18.21
C THR A 129 4.05 -20.59 -17.83
N LEU A 130 3.72 -19.30 -18.06
CA LEU A 130 2.40 -18.74 -17.77
C LEU A 130 1.38 -18.95 -18.90
N ALA A 131 1.82 -19.00 -20.16
CA ALA A 131 0.94 -19.05 -21.32
C ALA A 131 -0.04 -20.24 -21.26
N GLY A 132 -1.31 -19.99 -21.60
CA GLY A 132 -2.38 -20.99 -21.58
C GLY A 132 -2.94 -21.34 -20.19
N ARG A 133 -2.27 -20.93 -19.11
CA ARG A 133 -2.73 -21.17 -17.73
C ARG A 133 -3.83 -20.21 -17.31
N ALA A 134 -4.53 -20.55 -16.23
CA ALA A 134 -5.54 -19.68 -15.62
C ALA A 134 -4.97 -18.89 -14.44
N LEU A 135 -5.20 -17.58 -14.43
CA LEU A 135 -4.97 -16.70 -13.28
C LEU A 135 -6.31 -16.41 -12.60
N GLY A 136 -6.42 -16.79 -11.33
CA GLY A 136 -7.57 -16.51 -10.48
C GLY A 136 -7.38 -15.23 -9.67
N HIS A 137 -8.36 -14.33 -9.71
CA HIS A 137 -8.43 -13.15 -8.86
C HIS A 137 -9.49 -13.32 -7.77
N TYR A 138 -9.09 -13.14 -6.51
CA TYR A 138 -10.01 -13.00 -5.40
C TYR A 138 -10.26 -11.50 -5.16
N GLY A 139 -11.42 -11.03 -5.59
CA GLY A 139 -11.75 -9.63 -5.76
C GLY A 139 -11.31 -9.10 -7.13
N PHE A 140 -12.21 -8.42 -7.84
CA PHE A 140 -11.91 -7.81 -9.15
C PHE A 140 -11.94 -6.29 -9.08
N GLY A 141 -11.06 -5.74 -8.24
CA GLY A 141 -10.87 -4.30 -8.04
C GLY A 141 -9.97 -3.64 -9.10
N ARG A 142 -9.53 -2.41 -8.82
CA ARG A 142 -8.72 -1.63 -9.78
C ARG A 142 -7.34 -2.26 -10.05
N ILE A 143 -6.68 -2.80 -9.02
CA ILE A 143 -5.38 -3.50 -9.16
C ILE A 143 -5.56 -4.81 -9.92
N ALA A 144 -6.55 -5.63 -9.55
CA ALA A 144 -6.85 -6.88 -10.24
C ALA A 144 -7.11 -6.68 -11.74
N ARG A 145 -7.80 -5.59 -12.12
CA ARG A 145 -8.00 -5.22 -13.54
C ARG A 145 -6.70 -4.89 -14.27
N ALA A 146 -5.75 -4.24 -13.62
CA ALA A 146 -4.43 -3.95 -14.20
C ALA A 146 -3.64 -5.24 -14.41
N VAL A 147 -3.60 -6.11 -13.39
CA VAL A 147 -2.93 -7.42 -13.46
C VAL A 147 -3.58 -8.32 -14.52
N ALA A 148 -4.91 -8.28 -14.66
CA ALA A 148 -5.62 -8.95 -15.74
C ALA A 148 -5.15 -8.49 -17.13
N GLY A 149 -4.75 -7.22 -17.30
CA GLY A 149 -4.11 -6.74 -18.53
C GLY A 149 -2.81 -7.48 -18.84
N TYR A 150 -1.94 -7.63 -17.84
CA TYR A 150 -0.68 -8.39 -17.98
C TYR A 150 -0.94 -9.87 -18.29
N ALA A 151 -1.92 -10.47 -17.61
CA ALA A 151 -2.33 -11.85 -17.84
C ALA A 151 -2.79 -12.09 -19.29
N ARG A 152 -3.57 -11.17 -19.88
CA ARG A 152 -3.94 -11.27 -21.29
C ARG A 152 -2.73 -11.18 -22.21
N ALA A 153 -1.82 -10.25 -21.95
CA ALA A 153 -0.60 -10.09 -22.76
C ALA A 153 0.28 -11.35 -22.75
N PHE A 154 0.26 -12.12 -21.65
CA PHE A 154 0.97 -13.40 -21.52
C PHE A 154 0.15 -14.61 -21.99
N GLY A 155 -1.02 -14.41 -22.62
CA GLY A 155 -1.86 -15.49 -23.14
C GLY A 155 -2.51 -16.35 -22.05
N MET A 156 -2.78 -15.78 -20.88
CA MET A 156 -3.43 -16.48 -19.77
C MET A 156 -4.97 -16.34 -19.84
N LYS A 157 -5.66 -17.34 -19.29
CA LYS A 157 -7.11 -17.30 -19.01
C LYS A 157 -7.32 -16.57 -17.68
N ILE A 158 -8.31 -15.69 -17.59
CA ILE A 158 -8.54 -14.92 -16.36
C ILE A 158 -9.89 -15.32 -15.75
N ILE A 159 -9.83 -15.70 -14.48
CA ILE A 159 -10.98 -16.11 -13.66
C ILE A 159 -11.01 -15.20 -12.45
N TRP A 160 -12.19 -14.81 -11.99
CA TRP A 160 -12.30 -14.01 -10.78
C TRP A 160 -13.53 -14.39 -9.94
N TRP A 161 -13.44 -14.08 -8.67
CA TRP A 161 -14.49 -14.29 -7.68
C TRP A 161 -14.58 -13.07 -6.77
N GLY A 162 -15.75 -12.77 -6.21
CA GLY A 162 -15.92 -11.68 -5.26
C GLY A 162 -17.14 -11.86 -4.35
N PRO A 163 -17.24 -11.06 -3.27
CA PRO A 163 -18.39 -11.08 -2.38
C PRO A 163 -19.70 -10.88 -3.17
N GLY A 164 -20.70 -11.72 -2.90
CA GLY A 164 -22.01 -11.68 -3.58
C GLY A 164 -22.17 -12.62 -4.79
N MET A 165 -21.12 -13.34 -5.21
CA MET A 165 -21.17 -14.22 -6.40
C MET A 165 -21.51 -15.71 -6.08
N GLY A 166 -21.74 -16.06 -4.82
CA GLY A 166 -21.94 -17.46 -4.41
C GLY A 166 -20.69 -18.32 -4.67
N ARG A 167 -20.82 -19.64 -4.91
CA ARG A 167 -19.68 -20.53 -5.25
C ARG A 167 -19.22 -20.43 -6.71
N HIS A 168 -19.79 -19.53 -7.51
CA HIS A 168 -19.52 -19.45 -8.94
C HIS A 168 -18.48 -18.38 -9.25
N ALA A 169 -17.32 -18.79 -9.77
CA ALA A 169 -16.33 -17.88 -10.31
C ALA A 169 -16.71 -17.47 -11.75
N GLN A 170 -16.54 -16.19 -12.08
CA GLN A 170 -16.78 -15.70 -13.44
C GLN A 170 -15.49 -15.71 -14.25
N ARG A 171 -15.59 -16.05 -15.53
CA ARG A 171 -14.52 -15.85 -16.50
C ARG A 171 -14.60 -14.43 -17.02
N LEU A 172 -13.45 -13.75 -17.11
CA LEU A 172 -13.43 -12.47 -17.81
C LEU A 172 -13.58 -12.71 -19.31
N THR A 173 -14.70 -12.25 -19.86
CA THR A 173 -14.90 -12.02 -21.29
C THR A 173 -14.55 -10.56 -21.63
N GLU A 174 -14.19 -10.27 -22.88
CA GLU A 174 -13.47 -9.05 -23.29
C GLU A 174 -14.14 -7.69 -23.01
N LYS A 175 -15.40 -7.62 -22.54
CA LYS A 175 -16.15 -6.36 -22.44
C LYS A 175 -16.49 -5.99 -20.99
N LEU A 176 -15.75 -5.04 -20.38
CA LEU A 176 -16.19 -4.22 -19.23
C LEU A 176 -15.33 -2.93 -19.13
N SER A 177 -15.96 -1.76 -19.22
CA SER A 177 -15.34 -0.41 -19.21
C SER A 177 -15.66 0.39 -17.93
N PRO A 178 -14.79 1.29 -17.40
CA PRO A 178 -15.00 1.96 -16.10
C PRO A 178 -15.32 3.48 -16.18
N ARG A 179 -16.12 4.00 -15.24
CA ARG A 179 -16.33 5.45 -14.92
C ARG A 179 -16.39 5.62 -13.37
N ALA A 180 -16.14 6.76 -12.69
CA ALA A 180 -15.35 8.01 -12.84
C ALA A 180 -15.55 8.88 -11.56
N GLY A 181 -14.65 9.86 -11.27
CA GLY A 181 -14.87 11.06 -10.41
C GLY A 181 -14.02 11.13 -9.11
N ALA A 182 -12.97 11.97 -8.94
CA ALA A 182 -12.82 13.46 -8.84
C ALA A 182 -13.03 14.00 -7.38
N ARG A 183 -12.38 15.03 -6.79
CA ARG A 183 -11.33 16.03 -7.14
C ARG A 183 -10.83 16.75 -5.84
N SER A 184 -9.52 17.07 -5.77
CA SER A 184 -8.72 18.23 -5.23
C SER A 184 -9.19 19.17 -4.09
N SER A 185 -8.29 19.49 -3.12
CA SER A 185 -7.72 20.84 -2.84
C SER A 185 -6.62 20.88 -1.73
N ALA A 186 -5.92 22.02 -1.56
CA ALA A 186 -4.55 22.23 -1.00
C ALA A 186 -4.40 22.39 0.56
N LYS A 187 -3.14 22.41 1.05
CA LYS A 187 -2.65 22.26 2.46
C LYS A 187 -1.94 23.51 3.06
N PRO A 188 -1.84 23.62 4.40
CA PRO A 188 -0.65 24.09 5.15
C PRO A 188 0.16 22.94 5.83
N THR A 189 1.43 23.23 6.13
CA THR A 189 2.43 22.70 7.10
C THR A 189 2.24 21.38 7.87
N LEU A 190 3.28 20.52 7.86
CA LEU A 190 3.22 19.07 8.15
C LEU A 190 4.55 18.51 8.72
N SER A 191 4.50 17.63 9.74
CA SER A 191 5.63 16.80 10.20
C SER A 191 5.52 15.39 9.60
N VAL A 192 6.58 14.89 8.96
CA VAL A 192 6.55 13.67 8.13
C VAL A 192 7.34 12.50 8.72
N PHE A 193 6.70 11.35 8.91
CA PHE A 193 7.31 10.12 9.42
C PHE A 193 7.56 9.13 8.27
N MET A 194 8.75 9.14 7.65
CA MET A 194 9.11 8.17 6.58
C MET A 194 9.71 6.89 7.17
N SER A 195 8.96 5.79 7.14
CA SER A 195 9.54 4.46 7.37
C SER A 195 9.83 3.83 6.00
N ALA A 196 11.10 3.52 5.72
CA ALA A 196 11.51 2.73 4.55
C ALA A 196 10.87 1.34 4.61
#